data_AF-A0A3C0VYL0-F1
#
_entry.id   AF-A0A3C0VYL0-F1
#
_cell.length_a   1.000
_cell.length_b   1.000
_cell.length_c   1.000
_cell.angle_alpha   90.00
_cell.angle_beta   90.00
_cell.angle_gamma   90.00
#
_symmetry.space_group_name_H-M   'P 1'
#
loop_
_entity.id
_entity.type
_entity.pdbx_description
1 polymer ?
#
loop_
_entity_poly.entity_id
_entity_poly.type
_entity_poly.pdbx_seq_one_letter_code
_entity_poly.pdbx_strand_id
1 'polypeptide(L)'
;IADPAKRNDTLIAIGEKFANVTLEDMEKVVQQTKFYSTPDEGIALLTGSELPDIMGRVVDFCASHGIVESKPTLGYGDAAESPDAAVRFDPSFIQKVKAGPAK
;
A
#
# COMPACT_ATOMS: atom_id res chain seq x y z
N ILE A 1 -7.31 -4.34 -15.54
CA ILE A 1 -6.20 -3.71 -16.32
C ILE A 1 -5.57 -4.67 -17.33
N ALA A 2 -5.41 -5.96 -17.01
CA ALA A 2 -4.79 -6.93 -17.92
C ALA A 2 -5.58 -7.22 -19.22
N ASP A 3 -6.88 -6.90 -19.27
CA ASP A 3 -7.68 -6.91 -20.50
C ASP A 3 -7.56 -5.55 -21.22
N PRO A 4 -6.86 -5.48 -22.38
CA PRO A 4 -6.62 -4.22 -23.09
C PRO A 4 -7.91 -3.53 -23.53
N ALA A 5 -8.96 -4.29 -23.83
CA ALA A 5 -10.21 -3.78 -24.37
C ALA A 5 -11.02 -2.96 -23.35
N LYS A 6 -10.77 -3.18 -22.05
CA LYS A 6 -11.48 -2.50 -20.93
C LYS A 6 -10.58 -1.57 -20.14
N ARG A 7 -9.33 -1.40 -20.56
CA ARG A 7 -8.31 -0.67 -19.81
C ARG A 7 -8.72 0.79 -19.62
N ASN A 8 -9.11 1.48 -20.68
CA ASN A 8 -9.41 2.91 -20.62
C ASN A 8 -10.66 3.20 -19.79
N ASP A 9 -11.73 2.42 -19.97
CA ASP A 9 -12.95 2.55 -19.15
C ASP A 9 -12.68 2.30 -17.67
N THR A 10 -11.81 1.34 -17.36
CA THR A 10 -11.37 1.08 -15.97
C THR A 10 -10.58 2.26 -15.41
N LEU A 11 -9.69 2.87 -16.20
CA LEU A 11 -8.88 4.02 -15.76
C LEU A 11 -9.73 5.28 -15.54
N ILE A 12 -10.68 5.55 -16.43
CA ILE A 12 -11.64 6.66 -16.29
C ILE A 12 -12.45 6.50 -15.01
N ALA A 13 -13.03 5.31 -14.80
CA ALA A 13 -13.85 5.03 -13.62
C ALA A 13 -13.07 5.13 -12.30
N ILE A 14 -11.78 4.78 -12.31
CA ILE A 14 -10.89 4.97 -11.14
C ILE A 14 -10.59 6.47 -10.96
N GLY A 15 -10.23 7.19 -12.04
CA GLY A 15 -9.90 8.61 -11.96
C GLY A 15 -11.04 9.50 -11.45
N GLU A 16 -12.27 9.21 -11.89
CA GLU A 16 -13.49 9.87 -11.42
C GLU A 16 -13.75 9.63 -9.92
N LYS A 17 -13.39 8.45 -9.40
CA LYS A 17 -13.65 8.08 -8.00
C LYS A 17 -12.69 8.70 -6.99
N PHE A 18 -11.46 9.02 -7.39
CA PHE A 18 -10.40 9.38 -6.43
C PHE A 18 -9.92 10.82 -6.53
N ALA A 19 -10.00 11.49 -7.69
CA ALA A 19 -9.49 12.87 -7.80
C ALA A 19 -9.98 13.74 -8.99
N ASN A 20 -11.02 13.34 -9.75
CA ASN A 20 -11.36 14.03 -11.03
C ASN A 20 -10.15 14.15 -11.97
N VAL A 21 -9.28 13.15 -11.99
CA VAL A 21 -8.06 13.12 -12.81
C VAL A 21 -8.37 12.63 -14.23
N THR A 22 -7.64 13.17 -15.21
CA THR A 22 -7.83 12.81 -16.62
C THR A 22 -7.36 11.38 -16.91
N LEU A 23 -7.79 10.80 -18.05
CA LEU A 23 -7.31 9.49 -18.49
C LEU A 23 -5.77 9.46 -18.61
N GLU A 24 -5.16 10.51 -19.16
CA GLU A 24 -3.70 10.59 -19.33
C GLU A 24 -2.98 10.60 -17.98
N ASP A 25 -3.52 11.32 -17.00
CA ASP A 25 -2.97 11.33 -15.63
C ASP A 25 -3.15 9.96 -14.97
N MET A 26 -4.29 9.32 -15.16
CA MET A 26 -4.52 7.96 -14.66
C MET A 26 -3.59 6.92 -15.29
N GLU A 27 -3.23 7.07 -16.56
CA GLU A 27 -2.22 6.21 -17.21
C GLU A 27 -0.84 6.35 -16.56
N LYS A 28 -0.44 7.57 -16.19
CA LYS A 28 0.81 7.81 -15.45
C LYS A 28 0.71 7.24 -14.04
N VAL A 29 -0.40 7.48 -13.35
CA VAL A 29 -0.64 6.98 -12.00
C VAL A 29 -0.54 5.46 -11.95
N VAL A 30 -1.15 4.71 -12.88
CA VAL A 30 -1.07 3.23 -12.84
C VAL A 30 0.29 2.65 -13.21
N GLN A 31 1.13 3.41 -13.92
CA GLN A 31 2.54 3.02 -14.16
C GLN A 31 3.43 3.32 -12.96
N GLN A 32 3.17 4.43 -12.27
CA GLN A 32 3.88 4.83 -11.06
C GLN A 32 3.43 4.02 -9.83
N THR A 33 2.15 3.61 -9.81
CA THR A 33 1.57 2.77 -8.76
C THR A 33 2.08 1.36 -8.94
N LYS A 34 3.15 1.04 -8.22
CA LYS A 34 3.65 -0.34 -8.12
C LYS A 34 2.69 -1.14 -7.26
N PHE A 35 1.84 -1.93 -7.88
CA PHE A 35 1.16 -3.03 -7.20
C PHE A 35 2.17 -4.14 -6.91
N TYR A 36 2.04 -4.84 -5.78
CA TYR A 36 2.85 -6.02 -5.51
C TYR A 36 2.59 -7.06 -6.62
N SER A 37 3.61 -7.45 -7.37
CA SER A 37 3.44 -8.36 -8.50
C SER A 37 3.20 -9.78 -8.00
N THR A 38 3.77 -10.14 -6.86
CA THR A 38 3.64 -11.48 -6.23
C THR A 38 3.48 -11.39 -4.70
N PRO A 39 2.92 -12.43 -4.06
CA PRO A 39 2.91 -12.55 -2.60
C PRO A 39 4.32 -12.45 -1.98
N ASP A 40 5.34 -12.97 -2.66
CA ASP A 40 6.73 -12.95 -2.17
C ASP A 40 7.29 -11.53 -2.10
N GLU A 41 7.04 -10.72 -3.13
CA GLU A 41 7.43 -9.31 -3.15
C GLU A 41 6.72 -8.52 -2.05
N GLY A 42 5.42 -8.77 -1.85
CA GLY A 42 4.64 -8.13 -0.79
C GLY A 42 5.15 -8.48 0.61
N ILE A 43 5.45 -9.75 0.86
CA ILE A 43 6.03 -10.20 2.14
C ILE A 43 7.42 -9.57 2.34
N ALA A 44 8.29 -9.65 1.33
CA ALA A 44 9.66 -9.13 1.43
C ALA A 44 9.71 -7.63 1.75
N LEU A 45 8.79 -6.84 1.18
CA LEU A 45 8.68 -5.42 1.52
C LEU A 45 8.20 -5.21 2.97
N LEU A 46 7.11 -5.89 3.36
CA LEU A 46 6.48 -5.70 4.67
C LEU A 46 7.34 -6.20 5.83
N THR A 47 8.23 -7.16 5.59
CA THR A 47 9.20 -7.67 6.58
C THR A 47 10.60 -7.10 6.40
N GLY A 48 10.83 -6.29 5.37
CA GLY A 48 12.14 -5.73 5.03
C GLY A 48 12.45 -4.47 5.83
N SER A 49 13.73 -4.10 5.88
CA SER A 49 14.20 -2.90 6.60
C SER A 49 13.90 -1.59 5.86
N GLU A 50 13.66 -1.63 4.55
CA GLU A 50 13.45 -0.44 3.73
C GLU A 50 12.13 0.27 4.05
N LEU A 51 11.06 -0.49 4.28
CA LEU A 51 9.74 0.07 4.56
C LEU A 51 9.73 0.90 5.87
N PRO A 52 10.30 0.43 6.99
CA PRO A 52 10.48 1.26 8.18
C PRO A 52 11.15 2.61 7.95
N ASP A 53 12.23 2.65 7.17
CA ASP A 53 12.95 3.88 6.88
C ASP A 53 12.11 4.85 6.04
N ILE A 54 11.37 4.34 5.06
CA ILE A 54 10.45 5.12 4.22
C ILE A 54 9.33 5.69 5.08
N MET A 55 8.69 4.87 5.91
CA MET A 55 7.55 5.28 6.73
C MET A 55 7.94 6.29 7.81
N GLY A 56 9.17 6.23 8.32
CA GLY A 56 9.73 7.29 9.16
C GLY A 56 9.69 8.65 8.47
N ARG A 57 10.17 8.73 7.22
CA ARG A 57 10.13 9.97 6.41
C ARG A 57 8.70 10.43 6.12
N VAL A 58 7.79 9.50 5.83
CA VAL A 58 6.38 9.81 5.55
C VAL A 58 5.72 10.42 6.79
N VAL A 59 5.90 9.81 7.96
CA VAL A 59 5.32 10.32 9.21
C VAL A 59 5.92 11.68 9.59
N ASP A 60 7.23 11.87 9.38
CA ASP A 60 7.89 13.17 9.56
C ASP A 60 7.32 14.24 8.63
N PHE A 61 7.11 13.90 7.37
CA PHE A 61 6.50 14.78 6.39
C PHE A 61 5.07 15.15 6.79
N CYS A 62 4.23 14.16 7.12
CA CYS A 62 2.85 14.38 7.53
C CYS A 62 2.74 15.25 8.79
N ALA A 63 3.60 15.02 9.78
CA ALA A 63 3.63 15.83 11.00
C ALA A 63 4.11 17.26 10.73
N SER A 64 5.17 17.44 9.92
CA SER A 64 5.71 18.78 9.62
C SER A 64 4.77 19.65 8.78
N HIS A 65 3.85 19.04 8.03
CA HIS A 65 2.86 19.76 7.21
C HIS A 65 1.47 19.82 7.86
N GLY A 66 1.32 19.40 9.12
CA GLY A 66 0.05 19.45 9.84
C GLY A 66 -1.04 18.53 9.28
N ILE A 67 -0.66 17.48 8.54
CA ILE A 67 -1.59 16.47 8.00
C ILE A 67 -2.14 15.58 9.14
N VAL A 68 -1.31 15.35 10.16
CA VAL A 68 -1.67 14.61 11.38
C VAL A 68 -1.39 15.46 12.61
N GLU A 69 -2.24 15.35 13.63
CA GLU A 69 -2.08 16.09 14.89
C GLU A 69 -0.82 15.66 15.66
N SER A 70 -0.46 14.38 15.57
CA SER A 70 0.74 13.80 16.17
C SER A 70 1.25 12.64 15.33
N LYS A 71 2.55 12.33 15.44
CA LYS A 71 3.15 11.18 14.76
C LYS A 71 2.51 9.88 15.27
N PRO A 72 1.84 9.09 14.41
CA PRO A 72 1.26 7.83 14.83
C PRO A 72 2.35 6.83 15.20
N THR A 73 2.06 5.94 16.15
CA THR A 73 2.90 4.78 16.43
C THR A 73 2.81 3.81 15.26
N LEU A 74 3.96 3.53 14.64
CA LEU A 74 4.07 2.55 13.57
C LEU A 74 4.39 1.17 14.17
N GLY A 75 3.68 0.15 13.72
CA GLY A 75 3.93 -1.25 14.04
C GLY A 75 4.24 -2.06 12.79
N TYR A 76 5.07 -3.09 12.96
CA TYR A 76 5.42 -4.03 11.90
C TYR A 76 5.18 -5.44 12.42
N GLY A 77 4.72 -6.33 11.53
CA GLY A 77 4.29 -7.66 11.94
C GLY A 77 2.84 -7.70 12.41
N ASP A 78 2.48 -8.76 13.10
CA ASP A 78 1.09 -9.02 13.48
C ASP A 78 0.62 -8.26 14.73
N ALA A 79 -0.63 -8.49 15.15
CA ALA A 79 -1.21 -7.85 16.32
C ALA A 79 -0.55 -8.25 17.65
N ALA A 80 0.08 -9.41 17.73
CA ALA A 80 0.81 -9.83 18.91
C ALA A 80 2.18 -9.16 18.97
N GLU A 81 2.83 -8.92 17.82
CA GLU A 81 4.12 -8.21 17.73
C GLU A 81 3.98 -6.70 17.96
N SER A 82 2.88 -6.10 17.46
CA SER A 82 2.61 -4.66 17.56
C SER A 82 1.18 -4.39 18.03
N PRO A 83 0.85 -4.63 19.32
CA PRO A 83 -0.51 -4.51 19.83
C PRO A 83 -1.02 -3.07 19.90
N ASP A 84 -0.14 -2.11 20.19
CA ASP A 84 -0.50 -0.71 20.44
C ASP A 84 -0.18 0.24 19.26
N ALA A 85 0.09 -0.33 18.08
CA ALA A 85 0.39 0.46 16.88
C ALA A 85 -0.87 1.11 16.32
N ALA A 86 -0.85 2.43 16.16
CA ALA A 86 -1.91 3.18 15.50
C ALA A 86 -2.00 2.86 14.01
N VAL A 87 -0.85 2.57 13.37
CA VAL A 87 -0.77 2.09 11.99
C VAL A 87 0.13 0.86 11.95
N ARG A 88 -0.37 -0.28 11.48
CA ARG A 88 0.37 -1.55 11.44
C ARG A 88 0.54 -2.09 10.02
N PHE A 89 1.77 -2.46 9.69
CA PHE A 89 2.16 -3.13 8.46
C PHE A 89 2.29 -4.64 8.70
N ASP A 90 1.22 -5.37 8.38
CA ASP A 90 1.05 -6.78 8.75
C ASP A 90 1.02 -7.68 7.50
N PRO A 91 2.02 -8.57 7.30
CA PRO A 91 2.06 -9.49 6.15
C PRO A 91 1.20 -10.76 6.34
N SER A 92 0.56 -10.95 7.50
CA SER A 92 -0.11 -12.22 7.87
C SER A 92 -1.16 -12.67 6.87
N PHE A 93 -1.89 -11.73 6.27
CA PHE A 93 -2.89 -12.07 5.26
C PHE A 93 -2.23 -12.61 3.97
N ILE A 94 -1.15 -11.95 3.50
CA ILE A 94 -0.41 -12.38 2.31
C ILE A 94 0.20 -13.77 2.54
N GLN A 95 0.78 -13.98 3.72
CA GLN A 95 1.33 -15.27 4.13
C GLN A 95 0.26 -16.37 4.17
N LYS A 96 -0.91 -16.09 4.74
CA LYS A 96 -2.02 -17.04 4.79
C LYS A 96 -2.54 -17.42 3.40
N VAL A 97 -2.69 -16.44 2.51
CA VAL A 97 -3.11 -16.70 1.12
C VAL A 97 -2.05 -17.52 0.37
N LYS A 98 -0.76 -17.19 0.54
CA LYS A 98 0.35 -17.93 -0.06
C LYS A 98 0.42 -19.38 0.41
N ALA A 99 0.13 -19.65 1.69
CA ALA A 99 0.13 -21.00 2.26
C ALA A 99 -1.00 -21.90 1.70
N GLY A 100 -2.04 -21.31 1.10
CA GLY A 100 -3.23 -22.04 0.62
C GLY A 100 -4.15 -22.48 1.77
N PRO A 101 -5.32 -23.08 1.45
CA PRO A 101 -6.19 -23.64 2.49
C PRO A 101 -5.45 -24.73 3.26
N ALA A 102 -5.60 -24.75 4.57
CA ALA A 102 -5.14 -25.87 5.40
C ALA A 102 -5.74 -27.16 4.83
N LYS A 103 -4.88 -28.13 4.49
CA LYS A 103 -5.30 -29.48 4.11
C LYS A 103 -5.84 -30.24 5.30
#